data_AF-A0A6C2CGR0-F1
#
_entry.id   AF-A0A6C2CGR0-F1
#
_cell.length_a   1.000
_cell.length_b   1.000
_cell.length_c   1.000
_cell.angle_alpha   90.00
_cell.angle_beta   90.00
_cell.angle_gamma   90.00
#
_symmetry.space_group_name_H-M   'P 1'
#
loop_
_entity.id
_entity.type
_entity.pdbx_description
1 polymer ?
#
loop_
_entity_poly.entity_id
_entity_poly.type
_entity_poly.pdbx_seq_one_letter_code
_entity_poly.pdbx_strand_id
1 'polypeptide(L)'
;MVKTRTTLDKSIKKRRPGGGNKPKDQLDRFIPKLWYWIVKSRCDWSDSDLNIAFIPDKDGNPRDRTNRTRTFEGIRKRGVAPSSAKKKHHSRDFDLVESVDAHPFFRGTARVMSSPFWRLLKEAPGDTSASIRLVDECLAHFALERVSAWEALILLVGCERTDPVEKRHGLKEGDVSAFEVLMQRATSTLLIDLDLLCLFGAMYREACLSFLPAEAELLGHYFEITLQQFCDQKFPPEILDWLADIARNRVLYGKRDYFPPTGGVDVVSEIWKGKSLVIRPCARGTTVETP
;
A
#
# COMPACT_ATOMS: atom_id res chain seq x y z
N MET A 1 -75.12 12.56 -3.64
CA MET A 1 -74.54 11.60 -2.66
C MET A 1 -73.03 11.67 -2.74
N VAL A 2 -72.42 12.07 -1.62
CA VAL A 2 -71.03 12.48 -1.48
C VAL A 2 -70.09 11.26 -1.52
N LYS A 3 -69.07 11.28 -2.39
CA LYS A 3 -67.89 10.42 -2.26
C LYS A 3 -66.72 11.28 -1.79
N THR A 4 -66.48 11.25 -0.49
CA THR A 4 -65.31 11.79 0.17
C THR A 4 -64.08 10.98 -0.26
N ARG A 5 -63.18 11.60 -1.00
CA ARG A 5 -61.86 11.06 -1.34
C ARG A 5 -60.86 11.76 -0.42
N THR A 6 -60.50 11.08 0.66
CA THR A 6 -59.48 11.52 1.62
C THR A 6 -58.12 11.53 0.91
N THR A 7 -57.64 12.72 0.58
CA THR A 7 -56.28 12.98 0.13
C THR A 7 -55.35 12.91 1.34
N LEU A 8 -54.65 11.78 1.50
CA LEU A 8 -53.55 11.69 2.46
C LEU A 8 -52.30 12.29 1.81
N ASP A 9 -52.07 13.56 2.12
CA ASP A 9 -50.88 14.32 1.80
C ASP A 9 -49.66 13.68 2.48
N LYS A 10 -48.83 12.98 1.71
CA LYS A 10 -47.49 12.55 2.12
C LYS A 10 -46.48 13.34 1.31
N SER A 11 -46.20 14.55 1.77
CA SER A 11 -45.02 15.33 1.42
C SER A 11 -43.74 14.64 1.92
N ILE A 12 -43.37 13.53 1.28
CA ILE A 12 -42.05 12.92 1.43
C ILE A 12 -41.07 13.85 0.73
N LYS A 13 -40.51 14.80 1.49
CA LYS A 13 -39.31 15.54 1.10
C LYS A 13 -38.22 14.51 0.76
N LYS A 14 -38.03 14.21 -0.53
CA LYS A 14 -36.88 13.47 -1.05
C LYS A 14 -35.62 14.19 -0.55
N ARG A 15 -34.97 13.61 0.46
CA ARG A 15 -33.61 14.01 0.87
C ARG A 15 -32.73 13.89 -0.36
N ARG A 16 -32.26 15.03 -0.89
CA ARG A 16 -31.29 15.06 -1.99
C ARG A 16 -30.05 14.27 -1.55
N PRO A 17 -29.62 13.22 -2.28
CA PRO A 17 -28.40 12.51 -1.97
C PRO A 17 -27.22 13.42 -2.34
N GLY A 18 -26.74 14.19 -1.37
CA GLY A 18 -25.56 15.02 -1.51
C GLY A 18 -24.28 14.19 -1.46
N GLY A 19 -23.53 14.21 -2.56
CA GLY A 19 -22.06 14.38 -2.55
C GLY A 19 -21.19 13.13 -2.41
N GLY A 20 -20.82 12.56 -3.56
CA GLY A 20 -19.72 11.60 -3.71
C GLY A 20 -20.16 10.35 -4.49
N ASN A 21 -19.64 10.15 -5.70
CA ASN A 21 -19.75 8.85 -6.37
C ASN A 21 -19.15 7.80 -5.43
N LYS A 22 -19.95 6.82 -5.00
CA LYS A 22 -19.45 5.69 -4.22
C LYS A 22 -18.39 4.97 -5.06
N PRO A 23 -17.15 4.77 -4.58
CA PRO A 23 -16.20 3.92 -5.29
C PRO A 23 -16.82 2.53 -5.47
N LYS A 24 -16.72 1.97 -6.68
CA LYS A 24 -17.33 0.67 -7.03
C LYS A 24 -16.55 -0.50 -6.41
N ASP A 25 -15.23 -0.35 -6.22
CA ASP A 25 -14.34 -1.34 -5.62
C ASP A 25 -14.22 -1.15 -4.10
N GLN A 26 -14.15 -2.26 -3.35
CA GLN A 26 -13.92 -2.26 -1.90
C GLN A 26 -12.57 -1.64 -1.55
N LEU A 27 -11.53 -1.92 -2.36
CA LEU A 27 -10.19 -1.41 -2.12
C LEU A 27 -10.12 0.12 -2.29
N ASP A 28 -10.82 0.67 -3.29
CA ASP A 28 -10.88 2.12 -3.51
C ASP A 28 -11.57 2.89 -2.36
N ARG A 29 -12.41 2.22 -1.55
CA ARG A 29 -12.98 2.80 -0.31
C ARG A 29 -12.06 2.63 0.88
N PHE A 30 -11.23 1.59 0.87
CA PHE A 30 -10.35 1.28 1.98
C PHE A 30 -9.14 2.20 2.03
N ILE A 31 -8.50 2.47 0.88
CA ILE A 31 -7.28 3.30 0.81
C ILE A 31 -7.47 4.65 1.51
N PRO A 32 -8.54 5.44 1.23
CA PRO A 32 -8.79 6.69 1.95
C PRO A 32 -8.98 6.53 3.46
N LYS A 33 -9.56 5.41 3.91
CA LYS A 33 -9.78 5.14 5.33
C LYS A 33 -8.46 4.85 6.04
N LEU A 34 -7.60 4.03 5.44
CA LEU A 34 -6.28 3.77 6.01
C LEU A 34 -5.46 5.05 6.11
N TRP A 35 -5.43 5.85 5.05
CA TRP A 35 -4.78 7.17 5.07
C TRP A 35 -5.32 8.06 6.20
N TYR A 36 -6.64 8.14 6.37
CA TYR A 36 -7.26 8.89 7.47
C TYR A 36 -6.77 8.42 8.85
N TRP A 37 -6.67 7.12 9.08
CA TRP A 37 -6.22 6.59 10.37
C TRP A 37 -4.73 6.82 10.62
N ILE A 38 -3.91 6.83 9.57
CA ILE A 38 -2.51 7.23 9.64
C ILE A 38 -2.38 8.72 9.97
N VAL A 39 -3.23 9.60 9.41
CA VAL A 39 -3.26 11.01 9.81
C VAL A 39 -3.68 11.15 11.28
N LYS A 40 -4.71 10.40 11.69
CA LYS A 40 -5.22 10.44 13.07
C LYS A 40 -4.26 9.86 14.11
N SER A 41 -3.40 8.90 13.77
CA SER A 41 -2.43 8.37 14.73
C SER A 41 -1.34 9.38 15.10
N ARG A 42 -1.18 10.45 14.30
CA ARG A 42 -0.19 11.51 14.52
C ARG A 42 -0.74 12.74 15.25
N CYS A 43 -2.03 12.79 15.56
CA CYS A 43 -2.64 13.92 16.26
C CYS A 43 -3.97 13.59 16.97
N ASP A 44 -4.28 14.33 18.02
CA ASP A 44 -5.55 14.24 18.75
C ASP A 44 -6.66 15.14 18.17
N TRP A 45 -6.43 15.75 17.01
CA TRP A 45 -7.37 16.72 16.42
C TRP A 45 -8.71 16.07 16.04
N SER A 46 -9.81 16.79 16.26
CA SER A 46 -11.12 16.29 15.84
C SER A 46 -11.26 16.31 14.31
N ASP A 47 -12.21 15.54 13.77
CA ASP A 47 -12.61 15.64 12.35
C ASP A 47 -12.85 17.11 11.95
N SER A 48 -13.41 17.92 12.86
CA SER A 48 -13.70 19.33 12.62
C SER A 48 -12.42 20.18 12.54
N ASP A 49 -11.48 19.97 13.44
CA ASP A 49 -10.22 20.73 13.48
C ASP A 49 -9.36 20.40 12.26
N LEU A 50 -9.33 19.14 11.83
CA LEU A 50 -8.68 18.74 10.57
C LEU A 50 -9.29 19.44 9.35
N ASN A 51 -10.62 19.56 9.28
CA ASN A 51 -11.25 20.31 8.18
C ASN A 51 -10.86 21.80 8.22
N ILE A 52 -10.77 22.42 9.39
CA ILE A 52 -10.40 23.84 9.52
C ILE A 52 -8.94 24.06 9.10
N ALA A 53 -8.04 23.17 9.52
CA ALA A 53 -6.62 23.29 9.25
C ALA A 53 -6.26 23.09 7.77
N PHE A 54 -6.92 22.15 7.08
CA PHE A 54 -6.46 21.68 5.77
C PHE A 54 -7.38 22.00 4.60
N ILE A 55 -8.59 22.51 4.85
CA ILE A 55 -9.58 22.77 3.79
C ILE A 55 -9.87 24.26 3.71
N PRO A 56 -9.35 24.96 2.69
CA PRO A 56 -9.67 26.37 2.49
C PRO A 56 -11.15 26.56 2.14
N ASP A 57 -11.64 27.78 2.33
CA ASP A 57 -12.91 28.23 1.78
C ASP A 57 -12.81 28.45 0.25
N LYS A 58 -13.85 29.04 -0.36
CA LYS A 58 -13.87 29.28 -1.81
C LYS A 58 -12.88 30.34 -2.26
N ASP A 59 -12.45 31.21 -1.34
CA ASP A 59 -11.59 32.35 -1.59
C ASP A 59 -10.14 32.05 -1.16
N GLY A 60 -9.86 30.82 -0.71
CA GLY A 60 -8.54 30.38 -0.26
C GLY A 60 -8.25 30.64 1.22
N ASN A 61 -9.19 31.19 1.98
CA ASN A 61 -8.98 31.54 3.38
C ASN A 61 -9.24 30.36 4.33
N PRO A 62 -8.66 30.36 5.54
CA PRO A 62 -8.99 29.40 6.59
C PRO A 62 -10.48 29.44 6.95
N ARG A 63 -11.13 28.28 7.04
CA ARG A 63 -12.56 28.20 7.37
C ARG A 63 -12.81 28.43 8.86
N ASP A 64 -13.84 29.19 9.17
CA ASP A 64 -14.39 29.26 10.52
C ASP A 64 -15.26 28.02 10.86
N ARG A 65 -15.41 27.73 12.17
CA ARG A 65 -16.18 26.62 12.73
C ARG A 65 -17.64 26.59 12.26
N THR A 66 -18.19 27.73 11.88
CA THR A 66 -19.57 27.93 11.43
C THR A 66 -19.84 27.42 10.00
N ASN A 67 -18.84 27.39 9.11
CA ASN A 67 -19.00 27.05 7.68
C ASN A 67 -18.22 25.77 7.26
N ARG A 68 -18.16 24.81 8.18
CA ARG A 68 -17.32 23.60 8.06
C ARG A 68 -17.85 22.56 7.07
N THR A 69 -16.96 22.05 6.22
CA THR A 69 -17.20 20.81 5.46
C THR A 69 -17.00 19.59 6.33
N ARG A 70 -17.69 18.48 6.01
CA ARG A 70 -17.55 17.19 6.71
C ARG A 70 -16.68 16.21 5.93
N THR A 71 -15.52 16.66 5.46
CA THR A 71 -14.68 15.87 4.55
C THR A 71 -14.01 14.72 5.28
N PHE A 72 -13.28 14.99 6.37
CA PHE A 72 -12.65 13.95 7.21
C PHE A 72 -13.66 12.94 7.77
N GLU A 73 -14.83 13.40 8.25
CA GLU A 73 -15.93 12.50 8.66
C GLU A 73 -16.39 11.60 7.50
N GLY A 74 -16.48 12.17 6.29
CA GLY A 74 -16.85 11.45 5.07
C GLY A 74 -15.83 10.37 4.69
N ILE A 75 -14.54 10.68 4.81
CA ILE A 75 -13.45 9.72 4.58
C ILE A 75 -13.53 8.59 5.60
N ARG A 76 -13.55 8.93 6.90
CA ARG A 76 -13.63 7.95 8.00
C ARG A 76 -14.80 6.98 7.84
N LYS A 77 -16.02 7.51 7.63
CA LYS A 77 -17.24 6.69 7.59
C LYS A 77 -17.40 5.94 6.28
N ARG A 78 -17.13 6.58 5.14
CA ARG A 78 -17.55 6.09 3.82
C ARG A 78 -16.40 5.81 2.86
N GLY A 79 -15.16 6.13 3.21
CA GLY A 79 -14.02 5.99 2.31
C GLY A 79 -14.13 6.91 1.10
N VAL A 80 -14.65 8.12 1.28
CA VAL A 80 -14.70 9.12 0.21
C VAL A 80 -13.27 9.51 -0.17
N ALA A 81 -12.96 9.58 -1.46
CA ALA A 81 -11.63 9.99 -1.91
C ALA A 81 -11.27 11.41 -1.39
N PRO A 82 -10.05 11.61 -0.86
CA PRO A 82 -9.62 12.88 -0.30
C PRO A 82 -9.31 13.92 -1.39
N SER A 83 -8.80 13.51 -2.56
CA SER A 83 -8.47 14.37 -3.70
C SER A 83 -9.50 14.30 -4.85
N SER A 84 -9.51 15.31 -5.72
CA SER A 84 -10.36 15.43 -6.91
C SER A 84 -9.72 14.84 -8.19
N ALA A 85 -8.59 14.13 -8.07
CA ALA A 85 -7.62 13.86 -9.13
C ALA A 85 -8.13 13.22 -10.44
N LYS A 86 -9.37 12.70 -10.53
CA LYS A 86 -9.93 12.15 -11.79
C LYS A 86 -11.22 12.77 -12.29
N LYS A 87 -11.87 13.63 -11.50
CA LYS A 87 -13.03 14.40 -11.96
C LYS A 87 -12.98 15.72 -11.22
N LYS A 88 -12.75 16.81 -11.96
CA LYS A 88 -13.05 18.17 -11.52
C LYS A 88 -14.45 18.18 -10.93
N HIS A 89 -14.54 17.96 -9.62
CA HIS A 89 -15.73 18.33 -8.88
C HIS A 89 -15.66 19.85 -8.89
N HIS A 90 -16.62 20.53 -9.50
CA HIS A 90 -16.65 21.99 -9.68
C HIS A 90 -16.58 22.81 -8.37
N SER A 91 -16.26 22.19 -7.24
CA SER A 91 -16.25 22.77 -5.90
C SER A 91 -15.00 22.45 -5.08
N ARG A 92 -13.96 21.80 -5.63
CA ARG A 92 -12.73 21.45 -4.91
C ARG A 92 -11.52 21.64 -5.82
N ASP A 93 -11.02 22.86 -5.86
CA ASP A 93 -9.78 23.26 -6.54
C ASP A 93 -8.53 23.07 -5.67
N PHE A 94 -8.61 22.26 -4.61
CA PHE A 94 -7.50 21.99 -3.69
C PHE A 94 -7.28 20.48 -3.52
N ASP A 95 -6.01 20.07 -3.39
CA ASP A 95 -5.64 18.70 -3.04
C ASP A 95 -5.49 18.56 -1.52
N LEU A 96 -6.43 17.84 -0.89
CA LEU A 96 -6.41 17.60 0.55
C LEU A 96 -5.20 16.75 0.97
N VAL A 97 -4.77 15.79 0.14
CA VAL A 97 -3.70 14.87 0.50
C VAL A 97 -2.38 15.62 0.56
N GLU A 98 -2.11 16.44 -0.45
CA GLU A 98 -0.89 17.27 -0.50
C GLU A 98 -0.90 18.34 0.60
N SER A 99 -2.05 18.98 0.87
CA SER A 99 -2.19 19.97 1.95
C SER A 99 -1.88 19.39 3.33
N VAL A 100 -2.37 18.16 3.60
CA VAL A 100 -2.04 17.46 4.84
C VAL A 100 -0.56 17.09 4.87
N ASP A 101 -0.02 16.52 3.79
CA ASP A 101 1.38 16.07 3.73
C ASP A 101 2.41 17.20 3.88
N ALA A 102 2.08 18.40 3.41
CA ALA A 102 2.91 19.59 3.56
C ALA A 102 3.09 20.03 5.03
N HIS A 103 2.20 19.61 5.93
CA HIS A 103 2.27 19.97 7.34
C HIS A 103 3.30 19.09 8.09
N PRO A 104 4.18 19.66 8.93
CA PRO A 104 5.29 18.92 9.55
C PRO A 104 4.91 17.63 10.27
N PHE A 105 3.80 17.63 11.03
CA PHE A 105 3.31 16.43 11.71
C PHE A 105 2.84 15.30 10.78
N PHE A 106 2.45 15.60 9.55
CA PHE A 106 1.82 14.63 8.63
C PHE A 106 2.65 14.34 7.37
N ARG A 107 3.90 14.79 7.35
CA ARG A 107 4.83 14.53 6.25
C ARG A 107 4.96 13.03 5.95
N GLY A 108 4.89 12.67 4.67
CA GLY A 108 4.95 11.29 4.17
C GLY A 108 3.63 10.52 4.23
N THR A 109 2.54 11.10 4.73
CA THR A 109 1.22 10.43 4.71
C THR A 109 0.63 10.33 3.30
N ALA A 110 0.96 11.26 2.40
CA ALA A 110 0.50 11.20 1.00
C ALA A 110 0.87 9.89 0.31
N ARG A 111 2.01 9.32 0.68
CA ARG A 111 2.55 8.08 0.11
C ARG A 111 1.61 6.88 0.26
N VAL A 112 0.82 6.86 1.33
CA VAL A 112 -0.21 5.82 1.56
C VAL A 112 -1.19 5.79 0.39
N MET A 113 -1.52 6.93 -0.21
CA MET A 113 -2.48 7.00 -1.31
C MET A 113 -1.91 6.51 -2.65
N SER A 114 -0.60 6.70 -2.86
CA SER A 114 0.09 6.37 -4.11
C SER A 114 0.88 5.05 -4.08
N SER A 115 0.90 4.37 -2.93
CA SER A 115 1.67 3.13 -2.74
C SER A 115 1.47 2.09 -3.86
N PRO A 116 2.55 1.51 -4.42
CA PRO A 116 2.46 0.39 -5.36
C PRO A 116 1.77 -0.85 -4.78
N PHE A 117 1.69 -0.98 -3.45
CA PHE A 117 0.99 -2.09 -2.78
C PHE A 117 -0.46 -2.24 -3.26
N TRP A 118 -1.14 -1.14 -3.52
CA TRP A 118 -2.52 -1.20 -4.01
C TRP A 118 -2.63 -1.81 -5.40
N ARG A 119 -1.59 -1.65 -6.24
CA ARG A 119 -1.51 -2.33 -7.54
C ARG A 119 -1.21 -3.81 -7.36
N LEU A 120 -0.32 -4.18 -6.45
CA LEU A 120 -0.08 -5.59 -6.11
C LEU A 120 -1.39 -6.32 -5.74
N LEU A 121 -2.24 -5.71 -4.92
CA LEU A 121 -3.56 -6.24 -4.56
C LEU A 121 -4.58 -6.23 -5.71
N LYS A 122 -4.32 -5.43 -6.76
CA LYS A 122 -5.20 -5.27 -7.92
C LYS A 122 -4.78 -6.04 -9.17
N GLU A 123 -3.56 -6.52 -9.23
CA GLU A 123 -3.04 -7.29 -10.37
C GLU A 123 -3.36 -8.78 -10.23
N ALA A 124 -3.30 -9.50 -11.35
CA ALA A 124 -3.48 -10.94 -11.36
C ALA A 124 -2.21 -11.61 -10.79
N PRO A 125 -2.33 -12.60 -9.88
CA PRO A 125 -1.16 -13.28 -9.34
C PRO A 125 -0.26 -13.94 -10.39
N GLY A 126 -0.84 -14.33 -11.53
CA GLY A 126 -0.13 -14.95 -12.66
C GLY A 126 0.53 -14.00 -13.66
N ASP A 127 0.49 -12.68 -13.42
CA ASP A 127 1.09 -11.69 -14.31
C ASP A 127 2.56 -11.44 -13.92
N THR A 128 3.47 -12.17 -14.57
CA THR A 128 4.92 -12.08 -14.35
C THR A 128 5.44 -10.68 -14.67
N SER A 129 5.04 -10.13 -15.81
CA SER A 129 5.44 -8.80 -16.27
C SER A 129 5.02 -7.71 -15.29
N ALA A 130 3.83 -7.80 -14.70
CA ALA A 130 3.38 -6.86 -13.69
C ALA A 130 4.15 -6.98 -12.37
N SER A 131 4.41 -8.22 -11.92
CA SER A 131 5.20 -8.47 -10.71
C SER A 131 6.62 -7.90 -10.85
N ILE A 132 7.31 -8.14 -11.98
CA ILE A 132 8.65 -7.60 -12.24
C ILE A 132 8.65 -6.07 -12.22
N ARG A 133 7.66 -5.42 -12.84
CA ARG A 133 7.56 -3.95 -12.82
C ARG A 133 7.38 -3.41 -11.41
N LEU A 134 6.54 -4.06 -10.59
CA LEU A 134 6.35 -3.65 -9.20
C LEU A 134 7.63 -3.82 -8.38
N VAL A 135 8.38 -4.91 -8.58
CA VAL A 135 9.67 -5.08 -7.92
C VAL A 135 10.64 -3.98 -8.35
N ASP A 136 10.82 -3.75 -9.65
CA ASP A 136 11.76 -2.74 -10.16
C ASP A 136 11.41 -1.33 -9.63
N GLU A 137 10.11 -0.99 -9.52
CA GLU A 137 9.65 0.27 -8.91
C GLU A 137 9.98 0.36 -7.41
N CYS A 138 9.73 -0.71 -6.64
CA CYS A 138 10.04 -0.74 -5.21
C CYS A 138 11.56 -0.68 -4.96
N LEU A 139 12.35 -1.37 -5.77
CA LEU A 139 13.81 -1.34 -5.69
C LEU A 139 14.35 0.07 -5.93
N ALA A 140 13.88 0.73 -6.99
CA ALA A 140 14.25 2.12 -7.27
C ALA A 140 13.88 3.05 -6.10
N HIS A 141 12.71 2.84 -5.49
CA HIS A 141 12.28 3.59 -4.33
C HIS A 141 13.23 3.42 -3.13
N PHE A 142 13.63 2.19 -2.81
CA PHE A 142 14.49 1.88 -1.66
C PHE A 142 15.99 2.06 -1.95
N ALA A 143 16.35 2.60 -3.12
CA ALA A 143 17.73 2.63 -3.61
C ALA A 143 18.41 1.25 -3.54
N LEU A 144 17.66 0.21 -3.93
CA LEU A 144 18.12 -1.16 -4.07
C LEU A 144 18.28 -1.48 -5.56
N GLU A 145 19.14 -2.44 -5.86
CA GLU A 145 19.31 -2.99 -7.20
C GLU A 145 19.35 -4.51 -7.18
N ARG A 146 18.89 -5.12 -8.28
CA ARG A 146 19.14 -6.53 -8.54
C ARG A 146 20.56 -6.70 -9.02
N VAL A 147 21.23 -7.73 -8.52
CA VAL A 147 22.55 -8.10 -9.01
C VAL A 147 22.44 -9.04 -10.21
N SER A 148 23.48 -9.09 -11.04
CA SER A 148 23.57 -10.10 -12.10
C SER A 148 23.61 -11.52 -11.52
N ALA A 149 23.27 -12.53 -12.30
CA ALA A 149 23.33 -13.93 -11.86
C ALA A 149 24.74 -14.34 -11.40
N TRP A 150 25.78 -13.83 -12.05
CA TRP A 150 27.17 -14.08 -11.67
C TRP A 150 27.55 -13.40 -10.34
N GLU A 151 27.17 -12.14 -10.15
CA GLU A 151 27.37 -11.45 -8.87
C GLU A 151 26.56 -12.11 -7.74
N ALA A 152 25.33 -12.55 -8.02
CA ALA A 152 24.51 -13.29 -7.08
C ALA A 152 25.24 -14.54 -6.58
N LEU A 153 25.81 -15.32 -7.51
CA LEU A 153 26.60 -16.52 -7.17
C LEU A 153 27.78 -16.16 -6.27
N ILE A 154 28.54 -15.11 -6.60
CA ILE A 154 29.68 -14.64 -5.77
C ILE A 154 29.21 -14.25 -4.37
N LEU A 155 28.12 -13.49 -4.26
CA LEU A 155 27.59 -13.03 -2.97
C LEU A 155 27.06 -14.20 -2.13
N LEU A 156 26.34 -15.14 -2.74
CA LEU A 156 25.80 -16.32 -2.05
C LEU A 156 26.94 -17.20 -1.52
N VAL A 157 27.97 -17.45 -2.32
CA VAL A 157 29.18 -18.19 -1.88
C VAL A 157 29.95 -17.43 -0.79
N GLY A 158 29.98 -16.10 -0.85
CA GLY A 158 30.60 -15.26 0.19
C GLY A 158 29.84 -15.28 1.52
N CYS A 159 28.52 -15.43 1.48
CA CYS A 159 27.65 -15.56 2.65
C CYS A 159 27.83 -16.89 3.39
N GLU A 160 28.18 -17.97 2.70
CA GLU A 160 28.50 -19.26 3.32
C GLU A 160 29.80 -19.22 4.16
N ARG A 161 30.53 -18.09 4.23
CA ARG A 161 31.92 -18.13 4.71
C ARG A 161 32.45 -17.12 5.72
N THR A 162 31.76 -16.07 6.20
CA THR A 162 32.54 -15.03 6.93
C THR A 162 31.93 -14.24 8.09
N ASP A 163 30.62 -14.29 8.41
CA ASP A 163 30.15 -13.51 9.57
C ASP A 163 30.33 -14.27 10.89
N PRO A 164 31.01 -13.70 11.90
CA PRO A 164 31.01 -14.26 13.26
C PRO A 164 29.57 -14.39 13.77
N VAL A 165 29.26 -15.48 14.49
CA VAL A 165 27.92 -15.80 15.02
C VAL A 165 27.29 -14.62 15.78
N GLU A 166 28.10 -13.82 16.45
CA GLU A 166 27.71 -12.62 17.20
C GLU A 166 27.12 -11.50 16.33
N LYS A 167 27.51 -11.42 15.05
CA LYS A 167 26.96 -10.48 14.07
C LYS A 167 25.74 -11.02 13.33
N ARG A 168 25.37 -12.28 13.58
CA ARG A 168 24.25 -12.96 12.90
C ARG A 168 22.89 -12.66 13.52
N HIS A 169 22.79 -11.73 14.47
CA HIS A 169 21.53 -11.36 15.15
C HIS A 169 20.69 -12.57 15.61
N GLY A 170 21.33 -13.68 16.01
CA GLY A 170 20.66 -14.90 16.48
C GLY A 170 20.54 -16.05 15.45
N LEU A 171 21.05 -15.91 14.23
CA LEU A 171 20.97 -16.92 13.18
C LEU A 171 22.13 -17.93 13.25
N LYS A 172 21.82 -19.23 13.36
CA LYS A 172 22.82 -20.33 13.43
C LYS A 172 23.32 -20.77 12.05
N GLU A 173 24.53 -21.32 12.03
CA GLU A 173 25.16 -21.90 10.84
C GLU A 173 24.41 -23.18 10.40
N GLY A 174 24.00 -23.25 9.13
CA GLY A 174 23.29 -24.42 8.56
C GLY A 174 21.76 -24.34 8.55
N ASP A 175 21.15 -23.40 9.28
CA ASP A 175 19.70 -23.25 9.36
C ASP A 175 19.14 -22.11 8.48
N VAL A 176 20.01 -21.24 7.95
CA VAL A 176 19.63 -19.98 7.29
C VAL A 176 20.25 -19.94 5.90
N SER A 177 19.42 -19.78 4.88
CA SER A 177 19.90 -19.76 3.49
C SER A 177 20.77 -18.52 3.21
N ALA A 178 21.76 -18.64 2.31
CA ALA A 178 22.56 -17.48 1.91
C ALA A 178 21.69 -16.35 1.31
N PHE A 179 20.59 -16.72 0.64
CA PHE A 179 19.58 -15.78 0.15
C PHE A 179 18.94 -14.99 1.30
N GLU A 180 18.59 -15.65 2.40
CA GLU A 180 18.00 -15.01 3.58
C GLU A 180 18.92 -13.97 4.22
N VAL A 181 20.21 -14.30 4.37
CA VAL A 181 21.21 -13.36 4.88
C VAL A 181 21.30 -12.12 3.99
N LEU A 182 21.31 -12.29 2.66
CA LEU A 182 21.38 -11.17 1.72
C LEU A 182 20.11 -10.31 1.76
N MET A 183 18.93 -10.95 1.83
CA MET A 183 17.66 -10.23 1.99
C MET A 183 17.63 -9.43 3.28
N GLN A 184 18.03 -10.01 4.40
CA GLN A 184 18.08 -9.33 5.69
C GLN A 184 19.05 -8.13 5.64
N ARG A 185 20.25 -8.32 5.10
CA ARG A 185 21.24 -7.24 4.94
C ARG A 185 20.70 -6.09 4.08
N ALA A 186 20.01 -6.40 2.98
CA ALA A 186 19.46 -5.39 2.07
C ALA A 186 18.27 -4.63 2.67
N THR A 187 17.49 -5.25 3.55
CA THR A 187 16.19 -4.70 4.00
C THR A 187 16.16 -4.28 5.47
N SER A 188 17.15 -4.66 6.28
CA SER A 188 17.16 -4.43 7.74
C SER A 188 17.04 -2.98 8.19
N THR A 189 17.47 -2.03 7.37
CA THR A 189 17.43 -0.59 7.68
C THR A 189 16.21 0.11 7.08
N LEU A 190 15.36 -0.60 6.34
CA LEU A 190 14.19 -0.02 5.68
C LEU A 190 13.05 0.19 6.67
N LEU A 191 12.26 1.24 6.44
CA LEU A 191 11.06 1.49 7.21
C LEU A 191 9.98 0.47 6.85
N ILE A 192 9.31 -0.05 7.87
CA ILE A 192 8.15 -0.94 7.70
C ILE A 192 6.96 -0.10 7.24
N ASP A 193 6.67 -0.17 5.94
CA ASP A 193 5.54 0.51 5.31
C ASP A 193 4.88 -0.38 4.24
N LEU A 194 3.86 0.18 3.57
CA LEU A 194 3.14 -0.53 2.49
C LEU A 194 4.05 -0.85 1.30
N ASP A 195 5.11 -0.07 1.07
CA ASP A 195 5.96 -0.25 -0.09
C ASP A 195 6.96 -1.37 0.14
N LEU A 196 7.41 -1.57 1.39
CA LEU A 196 8.18 -2.75 1.78
C LEU A 196 7.32 -4.02 1.69
N LEU A 197 6.05 -3.94 2.09
CA LEU A 197 5.07 -5.02 1.84
C LEU A 197 4.91 -5.32 0.35
N CYS A 198 4.87 -4.27 -0.48
CA CYS A 198 4.79 -4.43 -1.92
C CYS A 198 6.04 -5.12 -2.48
N LEU A 199 7.23 -4.76 -2.01
CA LEU A 199 8.48 -5.39 -2.42
C LEU A 199 8.46 -6.89 -2.14
N PHE A 200 8.22 -7.29 -0.89
CA PHE A 200 8.20 -8.71 -0.53
C PHE A 200 7.09 -9.47 -1.25
N GLY A 201 5.89 -8.90 -1.35
CA GLY A 201 4.77 -9.56 -2.02
C GLY A 201 4.95 -9.70 -3.53
N ALA A 202 5.57 -8.72 -4.19
CA ALA A 202 5.88 -8.80 -5.62
C ALA A 202 7.03 -9.79 -5.89
N MET A 203 8.09 -9.77 -5.09
CA MET A 203 9.19 -10.74 -5.17
C MET A 203 8.70 -12.17 -4.89
N TYR A 204 7.80 -12.35 -3.92
CA TYR A 204 7.16 -13.63 -3.63
C TYR A 204 6.45 -14.20 -4.88
N ARG A 205 5.59 -13.38 -5.51
CA ARG A 205 4.89 -13.79 -6.74
C ARG A 205 5.87 -14.15 -7.85
N GLU A 206 6.91 -13.34 -8.03
CA GLU A 206 7.95 -13.60 -9.02
C GLU A 206 8.68 -14.93 -8.73
N ALA A 207 9.02 -15.22 -7.48
CA ALA A 207 9.63 -16.48 -7.07
C ALA A 207 8.71 -17.68 -7.34
N CYS A 208 7.40 -17.57 -7.03
CA CYS A 208 6.41 -18.60 -7.37
C CYS A 208 6.34 -18.85 -8.88
N LEU A 209 6.28 -17.79 -9.68
CA LEU A 209 6.20 -17.87 -11.15
C LEU A 209 7.49 -18.37 -11.80
N SER A 210 8.62 -18.19 -11.11
CA SER A 210 9.94 -18.65 -11.55
C SER A 210 10.29 -20.05 -11.01
N PHE A 211 9.36 -20.72 -10.32
CA PHE A 211 9.56 -22.03 -9.72
C PHE A 211 10.76 -22.09 -8.75
N LEU A 212 10.90 -21.05 -7.92
CA LEU A 212 11.91 -20.92 -6.86
C LEU A 212 11.26 -21.09 -5.48
N PRO A 213 10.96 -22.33 -5.05
CA PRO A 213 10.12 -22.57 -3.87
C PRO A 213 10.76 -22.14 -2.55
N ALA A 214 12.09 -22.27 -2.41
CA ALA A 214 12.79 -21.89 -1.17
C ALA A 214 12.78 -20.37 -0.98
N GLU A 215 13.06 -19.62 -2.05
CA GLU A 215 12.98 -18.17 -2.07
C GLU A 215 11.55 -17.69 -1.87
N ALA A 216 10.57 -18.35 -2.49
CA ALA A 216 9.15 -18.03 -2.30
C ALA A 216 8.70 -18.24 -0.85
N GLU A 217 9.07 -19.35 -0.21
CA GLU A 217 8.75 -19.60 1.20
C GLU A 217 9.30 -18.49 2.10
N LEU A 218 10.57 -18.13 1.92
CA LEU A 218 11.20 -17.07 2.69
C LEU A 218 10.56 -15.69 2.45
N LEU A 219 10.31 -15.33 1.18
CA LEU A 219 9.70 -14.05 0.84
C LEU A 219 8.27 -13.95 1.36
N GLY A 220 7.53 -15.07 1.36
CA GLY A 220 6.21 -15.17 1.99
C GLY A 220 6.28 -14.96 3.49
N HIS A 221 7.29 -15.51 4.16
CA HIS A 221 7.55 -15.29 5.58
C HIS A 221 7.87 -13.82 5.91
N TYR A 222 8.77 -13.20 5.14
CA TYR A 222 9.07 -11.77 5.29
C TYR A 222 7.86 -10.88 5.06
N PHE A 223 7.02 -11.22 4.08
CA PHE A 223 5.76 -10.52 3.85
C PHE A 223 4.83 -10.60 5.08
N GLU A 224 4.62 -11.79 5.65
CA GLU A 224 3.78 -11.97 6.85
C GLU A 224 4.31 -11.22 8.07
N ILE A 225 5.62 -11.30 8.34
CA ILE A 225 6.23 -10.55 9.46
C ILE A 225 6.04 -9.06 9.27
N THR A 226 6.35 -8.55 8.08
CA THR A 226 6.21 -7.11 7.76
C THR A 226 4.75 -6.68 7.88
N LEU A 227 3.81 -7.54 7.49
CA LEU A 227 2.38 -7.25 7.54
C LEU A 227 1.91 -7.19 8.98
N GLN A 228 2.35 -8.13 9.81
CA GLN A 228 2.06 -8.12 11.23
C GLN A 228 2.62 -6.86 11.91
N GLN A 229 3.89 -6.53 11.67
CA GLN A 229 4.52 -5.33 12.22
C GLN A 229 3.84 -4.03 11.76
N PHE A 230 3.39 -3.97 10.49
CA PHE A 230 2.60 -2.86 10.00
C PHE A 230 1.24 -2.78 10.72
N CYS A 231 0.61 -3.94 10.97
CA CYS A 231 -0.66 -4.02 11.67
C CYS A 231 -0.57 -3.79 13.19
N ASP A 232 0.61 -3.94 13.80
CA ASP A 232 0.81 -3.64 15.22
C ASP A 232 0.79 -2.11 15.53
N GLN A 233 0.65 -1.28 14.50
CA GLN A 233 0.45 0.17 14.65
C GLN A 233 -0.90 0.50 15.29
N LYS A 234 -0.99 1.66 15.97
CA LYS A 234 -2.17 2.11 16.72
C LYS A 234 -3.33 2.56 15.81
N PHE A 235 -3.88 1.66 15.02
CA PHE A 235 -5.07 1.85 14.19
C PHE A 235 -6.25 1.05 14.74
N PRO A 236 -7.50 1.33 14.32
CA PRO A 236 -8.63 0.50 14.71
C PRO A 236 -8.45 -0.95 14.21
N PRO A 237 -8.72 -1.97 15.05
CA PRO A 237 -8.57 -3.37 14.67
C PRO A 237 -9.29 -3.72 13.38
N GLU A 238 -10.47 -3.15 13.12
CA GLU A 238 -11.26 -3.50 11.93
C GLU A 238 -10.59 -3.09 10.61
N ILE A 239 -9.72 -2.06 10.65
CA ILE A 239 -8.94 -1.63 9.48
C ILE A 239 -7.75 -2.57 9.29
N LEU A 240 -7.12 -2.98 10.37
CA LEU A 240 -5.94 -3.82 10.39
C LEU A 240 -6.27 -5.26 9.99
N ASP A 241 -7.32 -5.83 10.56
CA ASP A 241 -7.80 -7.17 10.24
C ASP A 241 -8.17 -7.25 8.76
N TRP A 242 -8.88 -6.24 8.24
CA TRP A 242 -9.23 -6.20 6.83
C TRP A 242 -8.00 -6.09 5.92
N LEU A 243 -7.01 -5.26 6.30
CA LEU A 243 -5.75 -5.14 5.55
C LEU A 243 -4.99 -6.46 5.55
N ALA A 244 -4.88 -7.12 6.70
CA ALA A 244 -4.19 -8.38 6.85
C ALA A 244 -4.88 -9.47 6.01
N ASP A 245 -6.20 -9.59 6.12
CA ASP A 245 -6.99 -10.57 5.38
C ASP A 245 -6.89 -10.38 3.87
N ILE A 246 -7.05 -9.15 3.38
CA ILE A 246 -6.97 -8.91 1.93
C ILE A 246 -5.56 -9.10 1.39
N ALA A 247 -4.54 -8.73 2.17
CA ALA A 247 -3.14 -8.91 1.81
C ALA A 247 -2.81 -10.39 1.66
N ARG A 248 -3.10 -11.21 2.69
CA ARG A 248 -2.87 -12.67 2.66
C ARG A 248 -3.62 -13.34 1.51
N ASN A 249 -4.91 -13.07 1.39
CA ASN A 249 -5.74 -13.70 0.38
C ASN A 249 -5.26 -13.38 -1.03
N ARG A 250 -4.95 -12.11 -1.33
CA ARG A 250 -4.60 -11.71 -2.70
C ARG A 250 -3.14 -11.88 -3.04
N VAL A 251 -2.22 -11.78 -2.08
CA VAL A 251 -0.78 -11.91 -2.31
C VAL A 251 -0.36 -13.36 -2.16
N LEU A 252 -0.56 -13.97 -1.00
CA LEU A 252 -0.04 -15.29 -0.67
C LEU A 252 -0.87 -16.42 -1.27
N TYR A 253 -2.20 -16.33 -1.15
CA TYR A 253 -3.10 -17.41 -1.59
C TYR A 253 -3.60 -17.24 -3.02
N GLY A 254 -3.31 -16.12 -3.67
CA GLY A 254 -3.80 -15.81 -5.02
C GLY A 254 -5.33 -15.78 -5.15
N LYS A 255 -6.06 -15.70 -4.03
CA LYS A 255 -7.52 -15.69 -3.99
C LYS A 255 -8.07 -14.34 -4.42
N ARG A 256 -8.73 -14.35 -5.57
CA ARG A 256 -9.69 -13.35 -6.05
C ARG A 256 -10.91 -14.06 -6.63
N ASP A 257 -12.02 -13.35 -6.76
CA ASP A 257 -13.15 -13.71 -7.63
C ASP A 257 -12.69 -13.72 -9.10
N TYR A 258 -11.76 -14.62 -9.45
CA TYR A 258 -11.15 -14.70 -10.76
C TYR A 258 -11.50 -16.05 -11.38
N PHE A 259 -12.42 -16.00 -12.34
CA PHE A 259 -12.42 -17.00 -13.40
C PHE A 259 -11.12 -16.81 -14.18
N PRO A 260 -10.29 -17.86 -14.40
CA PRO A 260 -9.16 -17.74 -15.30
C PRO A 260 -9.67 -17.20 -16.65
N PRO A 261 -8.92 -16.31 -17.33
CA PRO A 261 -9.28 -15.93 -18.68
C PRO A 261 -9.44 -17.21 -19.49
N THR A 262 -10.61 -17.39 -20.10
CA THR A 262 -10.91 -18.49 -21.00
C THR A 262 -10.13 -18.41 -22.32
N GLY A 263 -9.30 -17.37 -22.49
CA GLY A 263 -8.28 -17.30 -23.52
C GLY A 263 -6.96 -17.76 -22.96
N GLY A 264 -6.37 -18.80 -23.56
CA GLY A 264 -5.07 -19.35 -23.19
C GLY A 264 -4.03 -18.25 -23.05
N VAL A 265 -3.68 -17.96 -21.79
CA VAL A 265 -2.47 -17.20 -21.50
C VAL A 265 -1.34 -18.15 -21.83
N ASP A 266 -0.52 -17.75 -22.79
CA ASP A 266 0.63 -18.51 -23.25
C ASP A 266 1.71 -18.47 -22.16
N VAL A 267 1.55 -19.31 -21.12
CA VAL A 267 2.41 -19.37 -19.91
C VAL A 267 3.87 -19.73 -20.26
N VAL A 268 4.17 -20.07 -21.52
CA VAL A 268 5.44 -20.68 -21.93
C VAL A 268 6.33 -19.73 -22.76
N SER A 269 5.86 -18.54 -23.16
CA SER A 269 6.61 -17.75 -24.17
C SER A 269 7.59 -16.69 -23.61
N GLU A 270 7.53 -16.32 -22.33
CA GLU A 270 8.58 -15.49 -21.72
C GLU A 270 9.68 -16.38 -21.14
N ILE A 271 10.56 -16.86 -22.03
CA ILE A 271 11.87 -17.40 -21.64
C ILE A 271 12.54 -16.35 -20.75
N TRP A 272 12.59 -16.65 -19.45
CA TRP A 272 13.15 -15.83 -18.40
C TRP A 272 14.59 -15.45 -18.75
N LYS A 273 14.82 -14.22 -19.21
CA LYS A 273 16.16 -13.62 -19.24
C LYS A 273 16.50 -13.26 -17.79
N GLY A 274 16.84 -14.29 -17.02
CA GLY A 274 16.78 -14.27 -15.56
C GLY A 274 17.53 -13.12 -14.92
N LYS A 275 16.79 -12.20 -14.32
CA LYS A 275 17.33 -11.29 -13.31
C LYS A 275 17.34 -12.05 -11.99
N SER A 276 18.43 -11.99 -11.24
CA SER A 276 18.47 -12.61 -9.92
C SER A 276 17.40 -12.01 -9.00
N LEU A 277 16.88 -12.80 -8.06
CA LEU A 277 16.10 -12.30 -6.92
C LEU A 277 17.01 -11.67 -5.85
N VAL A 278 18.32 -11.87 -5.94
CA VAL A 278 19.29 -11.26 -5.02
C VAL A 278 19.34 -9.75 -5.26
N ILE A 279 19.17 -9.01 -4.18
CA ILE A 279 19.15 -7.55 -4.16
C ILE A 279 20.25 -7.02 -3.22
N ARG A 280 20.72 -5.81 -3.48
CA ARG A 280 21.65 -5.09 -2.60
C ARG A 280 21.37 -3.58 -2.63
N PRO A 281 21.83 -2.81 -1.63
CA PRO A 281 21.85 -1.35 -1.73
C PRO A 281 22.66 -0.88 -2.94
N CYS A 282 22.15 0.14 -3.63
CA CYS A 282 22.85 0.79 -4.74
C CYS A 282 24.19 1.38 -4.24
N ALA A 283 25.27 1.12 -4.97
CA ALA A 283 26.62 1.61 -4.63
C ALA A 283 26.80 3.14 -4.82
N ARG A 284 25.76 3.88 -5.23
CA ARG A 284 25.82 5.32 -5.51
C ARG A 284 25.02 6.13 -4.48
N GLY A 285 25.72 6.93 -3.68
CA GLY A 285 25.15 8.15 -3.10
C GLY A 285 24.90 8.15 -1.59
N THR A 286 25.94 7.98 -0.79
CA THR A 286 26.03 8.66 0.51
C THR A 286 26.11 10.17 0.29
N THR A 287 24.99 10.79 -0.09
CA THR A 287 24.73 12.20 0.23
C THR A 287 23.55 12.19 1.18
N VAL A 288 23.87 11.83 2.43
CA VAL A 288 23.01 12.12 3.56
C VAL A 288 23.08 13.63 3.75
N GLU A 289 22.15 14.36 3.13
CA GLU A 289 21.74 15.62 3.71
C GLU A 289 20.78 15.29 4.85
N THR A 290 21.32 15.39 6.07
CA THR A 290 20.56 15.53 7.32
C THR A 290 21.11 16.75 8.04
N PRO A 291 20.28 17.51 8.78
CA PRO A 291 18.92 17.97 8.54
C PRO A 291 18.86 19.41 7.99
#